data_AF-A0A8X7S6P8-F1
#
_entry.id   AF-A0A8X7S6P8-F1
#
_cell.length_a   1.000
_cell.length_b   1.000
_cell.length_c   1.000
_cell.angle_alpha   90.00
_cell.angle_beta   90.00
_cell.angle_gamma   90.00
#
_symmetry.space_group_name_H-M   'P 1'
#
loop_
_entity.id
_entity.type
_entity.pdbx_description
1 polymer ?
#
loop_
_entity_poly.entity_id
_entity_poly.type
_entity_poly.pdbx_seq_one_letter_code
_entity_poly.pdbx_strand_id
1 'polypeptide(L)'
;MVILDNHLTTPGWCCSDNDLDAFFEYPNFDPAVWAKGLSKMASLFRNVTNVVGMSLRNEPRGTRDYPNLWFKYMPKGGEAVHAANPEVLVILSGIDYDTNLSFLRDRFFNVSFTDKLVFEKHWYSFSDGRDSWEKHNSNDFCAKIIEKVTHNGGFLIGRGFPLFLTEFGANLRSGDVSGNRYMNCLVAWAAENDLDWAVWALTGDYYLRTGQKHMVETFGVLAPNWKDVANSTYLQKLSGIQLPVRGPGLQSKKLLFHPTTGLCVTSNLSNISPTLRLEQCRKAEPSTFNPSEGILWSNKLKLGVDTKCSKLGQTSATHMHLSFKTTSNGSLLCLDVDERDNSIVANPCKCLTMDASCDPASQWFKFL
;
A
#
# COMPACT_ATOMS: atom_id res chain seq x y z
N MET A 1 -18.34 1.65 5.88
CA MET A 1 -17.52 0.61 6.50
C MET A 1 -16.72 1.24 7.63
N VAL A 2 -16.66 0.59 8.78
CA VAL A 2 -15.95 1.04 9.98
C VAL A 2 -15.19 -0.16 10.56
N ILE A 3 -13.94 0.07 10.93
CA ILE A 3 -13.12 -0.88 11.68
C ILE A 3 -12.84 -0.25 13.03
N LEU A 4 -13.09 -0.99 14.10
CA LEU A 4 -12.75 -0.53 15.45
C LEU A 4 -11.31 -0.93 15.74
N ASP A 5 -10.48 0.04 16.08
CA ASP A 5 -9.08 -0.21 16.43
C ASP A 5 -8.83 0.02 17.92
N ASN A 6 -8.17 -0.94 18.58
CA ASN A 6 -7.62 -0.73 19.91
C ASN A 6 -6.26 -0.03 19.82
N HIS A 7 -6.30 1.29 19.61
CA HIS A 7 -5.09 2.07 19.30
C HIS A 7 -4.13 2.21 20.49
N LEU A 8 -4.65 2.55 21.66
CA LEU A 8 -3.90 2.70 22.91
C LEU A 8 -4.77 2.28 24.10
N THR A 9 -4.12 1.88 25.20
CA THR A 9 -4.82 1.57 26.46
C THR A 9 -5.13 2.85 27.23
N THR A 10 -4.21 3.81 27.22
CA THR A 10 -4.37 5.12 27.85
C THR A 10 -4.43 6.21 26.77
N PRO A 11 -5.41 7.13 26.81
CA PRO A 11 -5.49 8.21 25.84
C PRO A 11 -4.20 9.04 25.81
N GLY A 12 -3.63 9.22 24.61
CA GLY A 12 -2.36 9.91 24.44
C GLY A 12 -1.90 9.94 22.99
N TRP A 13 -0.69 10.45 22.76
CA TRP A 13 -0.01 10.37 21.47
C TRP A 13 0.91 9.15 21.47
N CYS A 14 0.81 8.33 20.43
CA CYS A 14 1.70 7.23 20.15
C CYS A 14 2.64 7.62 18.97
N CYS A 15 3.70 6.90 18.66
CA CYS A 15 4.06 5.58 19.14
C CYS A 15 5.57 5.61 19.44
N SER A 16 5.96 5.62 20.72
CA SER A 16 7.36 5.66 21.15
C SER A 16 7.88 4.28 21.54
N ASP A 17 9.20 4.10 21.53
CA ASP A 17 9.87 2.88 21.97
C ASP A 17 9.66 2.57 23.47
N ASN A 18 9.30 3.59 24.26
CA ASN A 18 9.16 3.51 25.72
C ASN A 18 7.70 3.47 26.18
N ASP A 19 6.76 3.26 25.25
CA ASP A 19 5.34 3.20 25.59
C ASP A 19 5.07 1.99 26.49
N LEU A 20 4.67 2.26 27.73
CA LEU A 20 4.48 1.23 28.76
C LEU A 20 3.23 0.35 28.52
N ASP A 21 2.46 0.63 27.48
CA ASP A 21 1.37 -0.20 27.00
C ASP A 21 1.62 -0.79 25.60
N ALA A 22 2.83 -0.65 25.04
CA ALA A 22 3.15 -1.07 23.68
C ALA A 22 3.06 -2.58 23.40
N PHE A 23 3.20 -3.43 24.43
CA PHE A 23 3.20 -4.88 24.24
C PHE A 23 2.71 -5.66 25.46
N PHE A 24 2.34 -6.92 25.24
CA PHE A 24 1.81 -7.80 26.29
C PHE A 24 2.77 -7.91 27.48
N GLU A 25 2.20 -7.90 28.70
CA GLU A 25 2.93 -7.99 29.97
C GLU A 25 3.81 -6.75 30.28
N TYR A 26 3.65 -5.65 29.54
CA TYR A 26 4.22 -4.36 29.92
C TYR A 26 3.41 -3.73 31.07
N PRO A 27 4.00 -2.83 31.88
CA PRO A 27 3.39 -2.32 33.13
C PRO A 27 1.97 -1.75 33.00
N ASN A 28 1.59 -1.25 31.82
CA ASN A 28 0.27 -0.65 31.58
C ASN A 28 -0.57 -1.43 30.55
N PHE A 29 -0.23 -2.68 30.25
CA PHE A 29 -1.01 -3.52 29.35
C PHE A 29 -1.28 -4.91 29.93
N ASP A 30 -2.39 -5.00 30.64
CA ASP A 30 -2.94 -6.27 31.16
C ASP A 30 -3.75 -6.98 30.05
N PRO A 31 -3.31 -8.16 29.58
CA PRO A 31 -3.99 -8.90 28.51
C PRO A 31 -5.42 -9.35 28.87
N ALA A 32 -5.72 -9.59 30.15
CA ALA A 32 -7.07 -9.97 30.58
C ALA A 32 -8.04 -8.78 30.50
N VAL A 33 -7.58 -7.60 30.90
CA VAL A 33 -8.35 -6.35 30.78
C VAL A 33 -8.55 -5.99 29.31
N TRP A 34 -7.51 -6.10 28.49
CA TRP A 34 -7.57 -5.89 27.04
C TRP A 34 -8.60 -6.80 26.37
N ALA A 35 -8.54 -8.13 26.60
CA ALA A 35 -9.50 -9.08 26.02
C ALA A 35 -10.95 -8.80 26.47
N LYS A 36 -11.15 -8.40 27.73
CA LYS A 36 -12.47 -7.97 28.23
C LYS A 36 -12.94 -6.69 27.53
N GLY A 37 -12.05 -5.74 27.28
CA GLY A 37 -12.32 -4.51 26.52
C GLY A 37 -12.77 -4.81 25.10
N LEU A 38 -12.02 -5.68 24.40
CA LEU A 38 -12.37 -6.15 23.05
C LEU A 38 -13.76 -6.80 23.02
N SER A 39 -14.04 -7.75 23.93
CA SER A 39 -15.34 -8.41 24.03
C SER A 39 -16.50 -7.43 24.28
N LYS A 40 -16.26 -6.40 25.11
CA LYS A 40 -17.23 -5.34 25.38
C LYS A 40 -17.53 -4.53 24.13
N MET A 41 -16.51 -4.11 23.39
CA MET A 41 -16.69 -3.35 22.14
C MET A 41 -17.37 -4.20 21.06
N ALA A 42 -16.95 -5.46 20.90
CA ALA A 42 -17.58 -6.40 19.98
C ALA A 42 -19.09 -6.57 20.26
N SER A 43 -19.45 -6.76 21.54
CA SER A 43 -20.84 -6.88 21.98
C SER A 43 -21.64 -5.60 21.73
N LEU A 44 -21.04 -4.42 22.02
CA LEU A 44 -21.69 -3.12 21.84
C LEU A 44 -22.07 -2.87 20.37
N PHE A 45 -21.23 -3.31 19.44
CA PHE A 45 -21.43 -3.08 18.00
C PHE A 45 -22.04 -4.28 17.26
N ARG A 46 -22.54 -5.32 17.96
CA ARG A 46 -23.08 -6.55 17.35
C ARG A 46 -24.15 -6.30 16.29
N ASN A 47 -25.02 -5.32 16.50
CA ASN A 47 -26.13 -5.00 15.59
C ASN A 47 -25.85 -3.78 14.70
N VAL A 48 -24.61 -3.28 14.67
CA VAL A 48 -24.21 -2.12 13.86
C VAL A 48 -23.51 -2.60 12.60
N THR A 49 -24.29 -2.83 11.54
CA THR A 49 -23.83 -3.46 10.28
C THR A 49 -22.74 -2.67 9.54
N ASN A 50 -22.56 -1.39 9.86
CA ASN A 50 -21.46 -0.59 9.31
C ASN A 50 -20.11 -0.91 9.94
N VAL A 51 -20.07 -1.52 11.14
CA VAL A 51 -18.85 -2.03 11.78
C VAL A 51 -18.59 -3.42 11.24
N VAL A 52 -17.55 -3.55 10.41
CA VAL A 52 -17.25 -4.79 9.68
C VAL A 52 -16.10 -5.56 10.28
N GLY A 53 -15.28 -4.92 11.12
CA GLY A 53 -14.06 -5.50 11.63
C GLY A 53 -13.57 -4.85 12.90
N MET A 54 -12.72 -5.57 13.62
CA MET A 54 -12.02 -5.08 14.80
C MET A 54 -10.54 -5.41 14.70
N SER A 55 -9.69 -4.39 14.70
CA SER A 55 -8.25 -4.53 14.93
C SER A 55 -8.00 -4.74 16.42
N LEU A 56 -7.23 -5.78 16.71
CA LEU A 56 -7.02 -6.26 18.07
C LEU A 56 -6.10 -5.33 18.88
N ARG A 57 -5.08 -4.73 18.25
CA ARG A 57 -4.13 -3.82 18.91
C ARG A 57 -3.28 -3.08 17.88
N ASN A 58 -3.19 -1.77 17.99
CA ASN A 58 -2.29 -0.98 17.16
C ASN A 58 -0.80 -1.18 17.54
N GLU A 59 0.04 -1.37 16.53
CA GLU A 59 1.51 -1.37 16.58
C GLU A 59 2.15 -2.07 17.81
N PRO A 60 1.89 -3.36 18.09
CA PRO A 60 2.62 -4.09 19.11
C PRO A 60 4.14 -3.98 18.91
N ARG A 61 4.88 -3.45 19.91
CA ARG A 61 6.30 -3.05 19.74
C ARG A 61 7.11 -3.06 21.04
N GLY A 62 8.42 -2.99 20.91
CA GLY A 62 9.36 -2.78 22.02
C GLY A 62 10.43 -3.87 22.12
N THR A 63 11.32 -3.77 23.11
CA THR A 63 12.51 -4.63 23.26
C THR A 63 12.23 -6.10 23.59
N ARG A 64 10.96 -6.46 23.78
CA ARG A 64 10.48 -7.81 24.11
C ARG A 64 9.40 -8.28 23.15
N ASP A 65 9.46 -7.83 21.90
CA ASP A 65 8.59 -8.23 20.78
C ASP A 65 8.81 -9.72 20.39
N TYR A 66 8.71 -10.61 21.36
CA TYR A 66 8.83 -12.04 21.17
C TYR A 66 7.53 -12.59 20.57
N PRO A 67 7.60 -13.34 19.46
CA PRO A 67 6.43 -14.00 18.90
C PRO A 67 5.69 -14.89 19.91
N ASN A 68 6.37 -15.39 20.95
CA ASN A 68 5.75 -16.22 21.98
C ASN A 68 4.59 -15.55 22.74
N LEU A 69 4.73 -14.27 23.12
CA LEU A 69 3.65 -13.55 23.80
C LEU A 69 2.53 -13.21 22.81
N TRP A 70 2.88 -12.86 21.57
CA TRP A 70 1.92 -12.71 20.48
C TRP A 70 1.08 -13.98 20.31
N PHE A 71 1.71 -15.15 20.17
CA PHE A 71 1.05 -16.45 20.04
C PHE A 71 0.22 -16.85 21.28
N LYS A 72 0.56 -16.31 22.45
CA LYS A 72 -0.17 -16.57 23.71
C LYS A 72 -1.44 -15.71 23.80
N TYR A 73 -1.40 -14.46 23.35
CA TYR A 73 -2.45 -13.48 23.64
C TYR A 73 -3.27 -13.04 22.43
N MET A 74 -2.69 -12.89 21.24
CA MET A 74 -3.45 -12.49 20.05
C MET A 74 -4.59 -13.46 19.71
N PRO A 75 -4.38 -14.80 19.70
CA PRO A 75 -5.48 -15.74 19.51
C PRO A 75 -6.58 -15.58 20.56
N LYS A 76 -6.23 -15.31 21.83
CA LYS A 76 -7.21 -15.11 22.90
C LYS A 76 -8.04 -13.84 22.69
N GLY A 77 -7.42 -12.77 22.21
CA GLY A 77 -8.14 -11.55 21.82
C GLY A 77 -9.12 -11.82 20.68
N GLY A 78 -8.67 -12.57 19.66
CA GLY A 78 -9.51 -12.99 18.55
C GLY A 78 -10.72 -13.82 19.01
N GLU A 79 -10.50 -14.83 19.85
CA GLU A 79 -11.58 -15.65 20.45
C GLU A 79 -12.57 -14.79 21.24
N ALA A 80 -12.07 -13.82 22.02
CA ALA A 80 -12.93 -12.92 22.80
C ALA A 80 -13.80 -12.02 21.91
N VAL A 81 -13.29 -11.54 20.78
CA VAL A 81 -14.06 -10.79 19.79
C VAL A 81 -15.07 -11.70 19.10
N HIS A 82 -14.64 -12.83 18.54
CA HIS A 82 -15.51 -13.70 17.76
C HIS A 82 -16.67 -14.29 18.59
N ALA A 83 -16.39 -14.72 19.83
CA ALA A 83 -17.44 -15.18 20.75
C ALA A 83 -18.47 -14.09 21.09
N ALA A 84 -18.04 -12.82 21.10
CA ALA A 84 -18.89 -11.67 21.38
C ALA A 84 -19.57 -11.10 20.13
N ASN A 85 -19.02 -11.30 18.94
CA ASN A 85 -19.60 -10.86 17.68
C ASN A 85 -19.01 -11.70 16.53
N PRO A 86 -19.69 -12.78 16.10
CA PRO A 86 -19.16 -13.66 15.05
C PRO A 86 -19.24 -13.06 13.64
N GLU A 87 -19.96 -11.95 13.47
CA GLU A 87 -20.18 -11.35 12.15
C GLU A 87 -18.99 -10.52 11.66
N VAL A 88 -18.25 -9.89 12.58
CA VAL A 88 -17.12 -9.02 12.23
C VAL A 88 -15.86 -9.79 11.87
N LEU A 89 -15.04 -9.19 11.03
CA LEU A 89 -13.66 -9.60 10.77
C LEU A 89 -12.81 -9.33 12.02
N VAL A 90 -11.89 -10.25 12.30
CA VAL A 90 -10.91 -10.12 13.37
C VAL A 90 -9.57 -9.83 12.72
N ILE A 91 -9.04 -8.62 12.95
CA ILE A 91 -7.84 -8.11 12.29
C ILE A 91 -6.67 -8.17 13.28
N LEU A 92 -5.59 -8.86 12.89
CA LEU A 92 -4.43 -9.13 13.75
C LEU A 92 -3.19 -8.39 13.23
N SER A 93 -2.68 -7.46 14.03
CA SER A 93 -1.37 -6.83 13.81
C SER A 93 -0.22 -7.77 14.07
N GLY A 94 0.89 -7.49 13.41
CA GLY A 94 2.21 -8.03 13.68
C GLY A 94 2.94 -7.33 14.82
N ILE A 95 4.22 -7.62 14.92
CA ILE A 95 5.15 -6.97 15.85
C ILE A 95 5.96 -5.90 15.11
N ASP A 96 6.84 -5.21 15.84
CA ASP A 96 7.75 -4.19 15.30
C ASP A 96 6.97 -3.08 14.57
N TYR A 97 6.09 -2.40 15.31
CA TYR A 97 5.22 -1.34 14.79
C TYR A 97 4.30 -1.82 13.66
N ASP A 98 3.77 -3.05 13.80
CA ASP A 98 2.96 -3.72 12.78
C ASP A 98 3.66 -3.88 11.41
N THR A 99 5.00 -3.86 11.40
CA THR A 99 5.78 -4.05 10.17
C THR A 99 6.26 -5.48 9.97
N ASN A 100 6.02 -6.39 10.93
CA ASN A 100 6.56 -7.74 10.90
C ASN A 100 5.56 -8.82 11.35
N LEU A 101 5.16 -9.67 10.40
CA LEU A 101 4.39 -10.91 10.55
C LEU A 101 5.19 -12.15 10.08
N SER A 102 6.49 -12.02 9.82
CA SER A 102 7.32 -13.10 9.26
C SER A 102 7.34 -14.37 10.13
N PHE A 103 7.17 -14.23 11.45
CA PHE A 103 7.11 -15.35 12.39
C PHE A 103 5.92 -16.31 12.14
N LEU A 104 4.89 -15.89 11.38
CA LEU A 104 3.78 -16.73 10.96
C LEU A 104 4.15 -17.70 9.83
N ARG A 105 5.34 -17.58 9.24
CA ARG A 105 5.84 -18.51 8.21
C ARG A 105 6.01 -19.91 8.76
N ASP A 106 6.69 -20.02 9.90
CA ASP A 106 7.14 -21.29 10.47
C ASP A 106 6.18 -21.82 11.54
N ARG A 107 5.37 -20.94 12.13
CA ARG A 107 4.40 -21.29 13.17
C ARG A 107 3.09 -20.56 12.91
N PHE A 108 2.00 -21.31 12.82
CA PHE A 108 0.66 -20.76 12.81
C PHE A 108 -0.04 -21.03 14.14
N PHE A 109 -1.12 -20.29 14.42
CA PHE A 109 -1.91 -20.44 15.64
C PHE A 109 -3.27 -21.08 15.33
N ASN A 110 -3.93 -21.56 16.38
CA ASN A 110 -5.27 -22.14 16.28
C ASN A 110 -6.28 -21.24 16.97
N VAL A 111 -7.43 -21.07 16.31
CA VAL A 111 -8.64 -20.38 16.80
C VAL A 111 -9.86 -21.17 16.30
N SER A 112 -11.02 -20.98 16.92
CA SER A 112 -12.26 -21.66 16.53
C SER A 112 -12.87 -21.16 15.22
N PHE A 113 -12.31 -20.10 14.63
CA PHE A 113 -12.81 -19.41 13.43
C PHE A 113 -11.65 -19.02 12.52
N THR A 114 -11.73 -19.34 11.24
CA THR A 114 -10.64 -19.05 10.28
C THR A 114 -11.08 -18.21 9.10
N ASP A 115 -12.38 -18.22 8.78
CA ASP A 115 -13.03 -17.49 7.69
C ASP A 115 -13.23 -15.99 7.98
N LYS A 116 -12.94 -15.55 9.21
CA LYS A 116 -13.02 -14.15 9.65
C LYS A 116 -11.66 -13.51 9.95
N LEU A 117 -10.56 -14.23 9.72
CA LEU A 117 -9.21 -13.71 10.01
C LEU A 117 -8.73 -12.78 8.91
N VAL A 118 -8.19 -11.65 9.33
CA VAL A 118 -7.48 -10.67 8.49
C VAL A 118 -6.19 -10.32 9.20
N PHE A 119 -5.10 -10.12 8.47
CA PHE A 119 -3.86 -9.59 9.02
C PHE A 119 -3.68 -8.15 8.59
N GLU A 120 -3.13 -7.32 9.46
CA GLU A 120 -2.84 -5.91 9.13
C GLU A 120 -1.34 -5.65 9.01
N LYS A 121 -1.00 -4.54 8.35
CA LYS A 121 0.37 -4.11 8.19
C LYS A 121 0.45 -2.60 8.12
N HIS A 122 1.47 -2.05 8.77
CA HIS A 122 1.87 -0.66 8.61
C HIS A 122 3.08 -0.54 7.67
N TRP A 123 3.10 0.53 6.88
CA TRP A 123 4.26 0.86 6.07
C TRP A 123 4.38 2.38 5.96
N TYR A 124 5.57 2.90 6.23
CA TYR A 124 5.90 4.32 6.06
C TYR A 124 7.27 4.48 5.40
N SER A 125 7.52 5.67 4.85
CA SER A 125 8.81 5.99 4.20
C SER A 125 10.01 5.83 5.15
N PHE A 126 9.81 5.99 6.45
CA PHE A 126 10.84 5.87 7.48
C PHE A 126 10.97 4.46 8.09
N SER A 127 10.13 3.49 7.70
CA SER A 127 10.18 2.11 8.21
C SER A 127 11.51 1.40 7.89
N ASP A 128 12.23 1.85 6.87
CA ASP A 128 13.51 1.29 6.42
C ASP A 128 14.69 2.26 6.61
N GLY A 129 14.58 3.15 7.60
CA GLY A 129 15.56 4.18 7.91
C GLY A 129 15.16 5.56 7.39
N ARG A 130 15.49 6.59 8.18
CA ARG A 130 15.18 7.98 7.82
C ARG A 130 15.96 8.40 6.57
N ASP A 131 15.22 8.94 5.60
CA ASP A 131 15.69 9.40 4.29
C ASP A 131 16.29 8.29 3.39
N SER A 132 16.05 7.01 3.69
CA SER A 132 16.58 5.91 2.87
C SER A 132 16.12 6.00 1.41
N TRP A 133 14.90 6.47 1.17
CA TRP A 133 14.36 6.71 -0.18
C TRP A 133 15.04 7.85 -0.94
N GLU A 134 15.70 8.78 -0.24
CA GLU A 134 16.48 9.87 -0.86
C GLU A 134 17.93 9.46 -1.11
N LYS A 135 18.49 8.63 -0.21
CA LYS A 135 19.89 8.20 -0.24
C LYS A 135 20.17 7.07 -1.23
N HIS A 136 19.14 6.46 -1.81
CA HIS A 136 19.28 5.34 -2.73
C HIS A 136 18.49 5.57 -4.01
N ASN A 137 18.89 4.88 -5.08
CA ASN A 137 18.14 4.84 -6.32
C ASN A 137 16.76 4.20 -6.09
N SER A 138 15.69 4.86 -6.57
CA SER A 138 14.32 4.43 -6.34
C SER A 138 14.00 3.04 -6.89
N ASN A 139 14.61 2.59 -8.00
CA ASN A 139 14.37 1.24 -8.52
C ASN A 139 14.98 0.19 -7.60
N ASP A 140 16.29 0.30 -7.34
CA ASP A 140 17.02 -0.68 -6.54
C ASP A 140 16.42 -0.76 -5.13
N PHE A 141 16.09 0.39 -4.54
CA PHE A 141 15.53 0.45 -3.21
C PHE A 141 14.08 -0.05 -3.17
N CYS A 142 13.21 0.34 -4.11
CA CYS A 142 11.85 -0.18 -4.17
C CYS A 142 11.81 -1.70 -4.33
N ALA A 143 12.66 -2.28 -5.19
CA ALA A 143 12.74 -3.73 -5.36
C ALA A 143 13.13 -4.44 -4.05
N LYS A 144 14.18 -3.93 -3.38
CA LYS A 144 14.62 -4.43 -2.06
C LYS A 144 13.52 -4.35 -1.01
N ILE A 145 12.80 -3.22 -0.93
CA ILE A 145 11.77 -3.03 0.08
C ILE A 145 10.52 -3.87 -0.22
N ILE A 146 10.12 -4.02 -1.49
CA ILE A 146 9.03 -4.95 -1.88
C ILE A 146 9.37 -6.38 -1.46
N GLU A 147 10.61 -6.83 -1.65
CA GLU A 147 11.06 -8.14 -1.17
C GLU A 147 10.90 -8.26 0.35
N LYS A 148 11.37 -7.26 1.12
CA LYS A 148 11.23 -7.22 2.58
C LYS A 148 9.77 -7.21 3.03
N VAL A 149 8.92 -6.35 2.46
CA VAL A 149 7.49 -6.23 2.79
C VAL A 149 6.75 -7.53 2.48
N THR A 150 7.08 -8.16 1.35
CA THR A 150 6.56 -9.49 0.98
C THR A 150 7.05 -10.55 1.96
N HIS A 151 8.32 -10.49 2.36
CA HIS A 151 8.88 -11.37 3.38
C HIS A 151 8.14 -11.25 4.71
N ASN A 152 7.91 -10.02 5.15
CA ASN A 152 7.37 -9.67 6.46
C ASN A 152 5.85 -9.71 6.56
N GLY A 153 5.09 -9.88 5.48
CA GLY A 153 3.62 -9.94 5.58
C GLY A 153 2.92 -10.28 4.28
N GLY A 154 3.41 -9.80 3.14
CA GLY A 154 2.79 -10.06 1.83
C GLY A 154 2.61 -11.54 1.49
N PHE A 155 3.42 -12.44 2.05
CA PHE A 155 3.26 -13.89 1.85
C PHE A 155 1.93 -14.47 2.35
N LEU A 156 1.23 -13.77 3.26
CA LEU A 156 -0.06 -14.21 3.77
C LEU A 156 -1.12 -14.22 2.67
N ILE A 157 -1.02 -13.29 1.71
CA ILE A 157 -1.87 -13.24 0.51
C ILE A 157 -1.72 -14.53 -0.30
N GLY A 158 -0.47 -14.97 -0.52
CA GLY A 158 -0.17 -16.24 -1.21
C GLY A 158 -0.60 -17.49 -0.43
N ARG A 159 -0.86 -17.36 0.88
CA ARG A 159 -1.45 -18.41 1.72
C ARG A 159 -2.97 -18.34 1.80
N GLY A 160 -3.61 -17.40 1.09
CA GLY A 160 -5.06 -17.24 1.05
C GLY A 160 -5.66 -16.41 2.19
N PHE A 161 -4.84 -15.69 2.97
CA PHE A 161 -5.33 -14.77 4.00
C PHE A 161 -5.38 -13.33 3.46
N PRO A 162 -6.44 -12.56 3.80
CA PRO A 162 -6.46 -11.13 3.54
C PRO A 162 -5.34 -10.39 4.30
N LEU A 163 -4.67 -9.47 3.62
CA LEU A 163 -3.72 -8.53 4.21
C LEU A 163 -4.25 -7.11 4.02
N PHE A 164 -4.46 -6.40 5.12
CA PHE A 164 -5.02 -5.05 5.16
C PHE A 164 -3.92 -4.04 5.47
N LEU A 165 -3.67 -3.09 4.57
CA LEU A 165 -2.68 -2.03 4.79
C LEU A 165 -3.31 -0.90 5.63
N THR A 166 -3.30 -1.05 6.95
CA THR A 166 -4.06 -0.24 7.90
C THR A 166 -3.51 1.14 8.13
N GLU A 167 -2.21 1.31 7.97
CA GLU A 167 -1.58 2.61 8.06
C GLU A 167 -0.44 2.78 7.08
N PHE A 168 -0.51 3.88 6.35
CA PHE A 168 0.55 4.40 5.51
C PHE A 168 0.27 5.87 5.23
N GLY A 169 1.31 6.61 4.86
CA GLY A 169 1.18 8.00 4.48
C GLY A 169 2.51 8.63 4.12
N ALA A 170 2.45 9.85 3.63
CA ALA A 170 3.61 10.70 3.37
C ALA A 170 3.29 12.12 3.82
N ASN A 171 4.33 12.93 4.06
CA ASN A 171 4.14 14.33 4.38
C ASN A 171 3.69 15.06 3.11
N LEU A 172 2.50 15.66 3.15
CA LEU A 172 1.89 16.31 2.00
C LEU A 172 2.38 17.74 1.77
N ARG A 173 3.28 18.25 2.62
CA ARG A 173 3.99 19.51 2.38
C ARG A 173 4.96 19.36 1.21
N SER A 174 5.22 20.47 0.52
CA SER A 174 6.23 20.50 -0.54
C SER A 174 7.61 20.11 0.00
N GLY A 175 8.34 19.28 -0.73
CA GLY A 175 9.74 18.96 -0.44
C GLY A 175 9.99 17.60 0.24
N ASP A 176 8.96 16.78 0.51
CA ASP A 176 9.15 15.40 1.01
C ASP A 176 9.57 14.45 -0.12
N VAL A 177 10.84 14.48 -0.52
CA VAL A 177 11.36 13.63 -1.61
C VAL A 177 11.26 12.15 -1.23
N SER A 178 11.62 11.81 0.01
CA SER A 178 11.51 10.46 0.57
C SER A 178 10.08 9.92 0.47
N GLY A 179 9.10 10.66 0.99
CA GLY A 179 7.68 10.29 0.95
C GLY A 179 7.14 10.17 -0.47
N ASN A 180 7.51 11.06 -1.39
CA ASN A 180 7.06 10.98 -2.78
C ASN A 180 7.56 9.72 -3.49
N ARG A 181 8.85 9.37 -3.35
CA ARG A 181 9.43 8.16 -3.93
C ARG A 181 8.84 6.89 -3.32
N TYR A 182 8.70 6.90 -2.00
CA TYR A 182 8.04 5.85 -1.22
C TYR A 182 6.63 5.57 -1.73
N MET A 183 5.79 6.61 -1.86
CA MET A 183 4.39 6.47 -2.26
C MET A 183 4.24 5.85 -3.65
N ASN A 184 5.15 6.14 -4.58
CA ASN A 184 5.15 5.50 -5.90
C ASN A 184 5.38 3.99 -5.79
N CYS A 185 6.29 3.55 -4.92
CA CYS A 185 6.57 2.14 -4.69
C CYS A 185 5.41 1.44 -3.97
N LEU A 186 4.88 2.06 -2.91
CA LEU A 186 3.76 1.53 -2.14
C LEU A 186 2.52 1.33 -3.01
N VAL A 187 2.15 2.34 -3.80
CA VAL A 187 0.94 2.29 -4.64
C VAL A 187 1.10 1.23 -5.73
N ALA A 188 2.31 1.04 -6.28
CA ALA A 188 2.58 -0.03 -7.22
C ALA A 188 2.39 -1.42 -6.58
N TRP A 189 2.90 -1.62 -5.37
CA TRP A 189 2.80 -2.88 -4.64
C TRP A 189 1.36 -3.18 -4.19
N ALA A 190 0.67 -2.17 -3.65
CA ALA A 190 -0.73 -2.28 -3.22
C ALA A 190 -1.67 -2.59 -4.39
N ALA A 191 -1.46 -1.95 -5.55
CA ALA A 191 -2.23 -2.23 -6.75
C ALA A 191 -2.02 -3.67 -7.26
N GLU A 192 -0.76 -4.14 -7.34
CA GLU A 192 -0.42 -5.49 -7.81
C GLU A 192 -1.04 -6.58 -6.94
N ASN A 193 -1.11 -6.34 -5.63
CA ASN A 193 -1.62 -7.27 -4.64
C ASN A 193 -3.11 -7.09 -4.34
N ASP A 194 -3.75 -6.06 -4.92
CA ASP A 194 -5.17 -5.73 -4.74
C ASP A 194 -5.57 -5.60 -3.26
N LEU A 195 -4.80 -4.82 -2.51
CA LEU A 195 -4.96 -4.69 -1.06
C LEU A 195 -6.08 -3.72 -0.70
N ASP A 196 -6.85 -4.08 0.32
CA ASP A 196 -7.60 -3.09 1.10
C ASP A 196 -6.63 -2.23 1.92
N TRP A 197 -7.01 -0.97 2.19
CA TRP A 197 -6.13 -0.03 2.88
C TRP A 197 -6.85 1.06 3.65
N ALA A 198 -6.16 1.64 4.64
CA ALA A 198 -6.54 2.85 5.34
C ALA A 198 -5.33 3.80 5.41
N VAL A 199 -5.52 5.04 4.95
CA VAL A 199 -4.45 6.05 4.91
C VAL A 199 -4.40 6.81 6.22
N TRP A 200 -3.21 6.96 6.79
CA TRP A 200 -2.95 7.88 7.89
C TRP A 200 -2.65 9.26 7.31
N ALA A 201 -3.53 10.26 7.47
CA ALA A 201 -4.83 10.21 8.16
C ALA A 201 -5.87 11.04 7.42
N LEU A 202 -7.16 10.90 7.78
CA LEU A 202 -8.20 11.80 7.28
C LEU A 202 -8.04 13.22 7.84
N THR A 203 -7.58 13.35 9.08
CA THR A 203 -7.50 14.57 9.89
C THR A 203 -6.77 15.72 9.21
N GLY A 204 -7.30 16.95 9.29
CA GLY A 204 -6.60 18.16 8.81
C GLY A 204 -5.78 18.89 9.88
N ASP A 205 -6.33 19.03 11.08
CA ASP A 205 -5.61 19.53 12.26
C ASP A 205 -6.08 18.81 13.53
N TYR A 206 -5.37 19.01 14.64
CA TYR A 206 -5.75 18.44 15.93
C TYR A 206 -6.41 19.49 16.81
N TYR A 207 -7.55 19.14 17.41
CA TYR A 207 -8.12 19.95 18.49
C TYR A 207 -7.09 20.18 19.62
N LEU A 208 -6.37 19.11 19.98
CA LEU A 208 -5.21 19.14 20.87
C LEU A 208 -4.26 18.00 20.51
N ARG A 209 -2.98 18.31 20.26
CA ARG A 209 -1.90 17.33 20.11
C ARG A 209 -0.70 17.80 20.91
N THR A 210 -0.23 16.98 21.84
CA THR A 210 0.96 17.26 22.67
C THR A 210 0.97 18.67 23.28
N GLY A 211 -0.19 19.13 23.78
CA GLY A 211 -0.36 20.46 24.38
C GLY A 211 -0.59 21.62 23.41
N GLN A 212 -0.51 21.38 22.09
CA GLN A 212 -0.75 22.39 21.05
C GLN A 212 -2.14 22.22 20.44
N LYS A 213 -2.90 23.32 20.35
CA LYS A 213 -4.19 23.36 19.65
C LYS A 213 -3.95 23.68 18.18
N HIS A 214 -4.80 23.15 17.30
CA HIS A 214 -4.77 23.40 15.85
C HIS A 214 -3.42 23.06 15.20
N MET A 215 -2.71 22.07 15.76
CA MET A 215 -1.52 21.54 15.12
C MET A 215 -1.95 20.89 13.81
N VAL A 216 -1.42 21.36 12.67
CA VAL A 216 -1.74 20.80 11.36
C VAL A 216 -1.23 19.37 11.26
N GLU A 217 -2.07 18.43 10.81
CA GLU A 217 -1.63 17.09 10.44
C GLU A 217 -1.05 17.13 9.03
N THR A 218 0.27 16.98 8.93
CA THR A 218 0.96 17.12 7.64
C THR A 218 0.81 15.90 6.74
N PHE A 219 0.39 14.76 7.29
CA PHE A 219 0.02 13.54 6.56
C PHE A 219 -1.48 13.50 6.26
N GLY A 220 -2.22 14.54 6.65
CA GLY A 220 -3.67 14.62 6.58
C GLY A 220 -4.22 14.77 5.17
N VAL A 221 -5.19 13.95 4.77
CA VAL A 221 -5.89 14.07 3.48
C VAL A 221 -6.70 15.37 3.41
N LEU A 222 -7.28 15.80 4.53
CA LEU A 222 -8.00 17.08 4.62
C LEU A 222 -7.04 18.23 4.93
N ALA A 223 -7.34 19.40 4.38
CA ALA A 223 -6.71 20.65 4.78
C ALA A 223 -7.18 21.05 6.21
N PRO A 224 -6.46 21.93 6.92
CA PRO A 224 -6.81 22.37 8.28
C PRO A 224 -8.20 23.00 8.41
N ASN A 225 -8.83 23.40 7.30
CA ASN A 225 -10.19 23.92 7.29
C ASN A 225 -11.28 22.83 7.30
N TRP A 226 -10.90 21.54 7.28
CA TRP A 226 -11.78 20.36 7.29
C TRP A 226 -12.77 20.29 6.12
N LYS A 227 -12.52 21.05 5.04
CA LYS A 227 -13.38 21.14 3.86
C LYS A 227 -12.65 20.77 2.58
N ASP A 228 -11.44 21.31 2.43
CA ASP A 228 -10.64 21.11 1.23
C ASP A 228 -9.73 19.89 1.37
N VAL A 229 -9.31 19.34 0.22
CA VAL A 229 -8.28 18.31 0.16
C VAL A 229 -6.91 18.97 0.29
N ALA A 230 -6.06 18.47 1.18
CA ALA A 230 -4.72 19.03 1.40
C ALA A 230 -3.82 18.92 0.15
N ASN A 231 -3.94 17.82 -0.60
CA ASN A 231 -3.20 17.59 -1.84
C ASN A 231 -4.00 16.73 -2.82
N SER A 232 -4.48 17.35 -3.92
CA SER A 232 -5.32 16.66 -4.92
C SER A 232 -4.56 15.60 -5.72
N THR A 233 -3.28 15.81 -6.01
CA THR A 233 -2.43 14.82 -6.71
C THR A 233 -2.24 13.58 -5.86
N TYR A 234 -2.08 13.74 -4.54
CA TYR A 234 -2.01 12.61 -3.60
C TYR A 234 -3.33 11.83 -3.58
N LEU A 235 -4.47 12.52 -3.47
CA LEU A 235 -5.78 11.86 -3.51
C LEU A 235 -6.03 11.13 -4.85
N GLN A 236 -5.63 11.75 -5.96
CA GLN A 236 -5.70 11.14 -7.30
C GLN A 236 -4.84 9.87 -7.38
N LYS A 237 -3.62 9.88 -6.83
CA LYS A 237 -2.76 8.70 -6.73
C LYS A 237 -3.45 7.55 -5.99
N LEU A 238 -4.04 7.83 -4.82
CA LEU A 238 -4.77 6.83 -4.03
C LEU A 238 -6.02 6.30 -4.74
N SER A 239 -6.68 7.11 -5.56
CA SER A 239 -7.87 6.67 -6.33
C SER A 239 -7.58 5.47 -7.24
N GLY A 240 -6.32 5.29 -7.65
CA GLY A 240 -5.88 4.16 -8.47
C GLY A 240 -5.95 2.81 -7.79
N ILE A 241 -5.94 2.77 -6.45
CA ILE A 241 -6.01 1.55 -5.63
C ILE A 241 -7.31 1.47 -4.81
N GLN A 242 -8.31 2.32 -5.09
CA GLN A 242 -9.61 2.27 -4.41
C GLN A 242 -10.52 1.15 -4.89
N LEU A 243 -10.23 0.59 -6.07
CA LEU A 243 -11.10 -0.40 -6.68
C LEU A 243 -10.47 -1.77 -6.68
N PRO A 244 -11.21 -2.79 -6.22
CA PRO A 244 -10.73 -4.15 -6.34
C PRO A 244 -10.66 -4.57 -7.80
N VAL A 245 -9.56 -5.21 -8.18
CA VAL A 245 -9.37 -5.83 -9.51
C VAL A 245 -9.54 -7.35 -9.47
N ARG A 246 -9.61 -7.94 -8.26
CA ARG A 246 -9.78 -9.36 -7.97
C ARG A 246 -10.81 -9.55 -6.85
N GLY A 247 -11.46 -10.70 -6.82
CA GLY A 247 -12.40 -11.07 -5.76
C GLY A 247 -13.74 -11.63 -6.28
N PRO A 248 -14.60 -12.12 -5.37
CA PRO A 248 -15.88 -12.72 -5.74
C PRO A 248 -16.77 -11.75 -6.52
N GLY A 249 -17.29 -12.20 -7.67
CA GLY A 249 -18.21 -11.42 -8.50
C GLY A 249 -17.56 -10.35 -9.40
N LEU A 250 -16.22 -10.20 -9.37
CA LEU A 250 -15.50 -9.28 -10.24
C LEU A 250 -14.97 -9.99 -11.48
N GLN A 251 -15.14 -9.35 -12.65
CA GLN A 251 -14.44 -9.77 -13.86
C GLN A 251 -13.02 -9.22 -13.83
N SER A 252 -12.02 -10.11 -13.81
CA SER A 252 -10.62 -9.71 -13.85
C SER A 252 -10.34 -8.90 -15.11
N LYS A 253 -9.88 -7.67 -14.92
CA LYS A 253 -9.48 -6.76 -15.99
C LYS A 253 -7.99 -6.51 -15.88
N LYS A 254 -7.23 -7.04 -16.84
CA LYS A 254 -5.79 -6.79 -16.92
C LYS A 254 -5.56 -5.34 -17.32
N LEU A 255 -4.84 -4.59 -16.51
CA LEU A 255 -4.60 -3.17 -16.71
C LEU A 255 -3.10 -2.88 -16.70
N LEU A 256 -2.71 -1.83 -17.42
CA LEU A 256 -1.37 -1.26 -17.30
C LEU A 256 -1.48 0.03 -16.48
N PHE A 257 -1.09 -0.06 -15.21
CA PHE A 257 -1.24 0.97 -14.20
C PHE A 257 0.02 1.83 -14.09
N HIS A 258 -0.16 3.14 -13.89
CA HIS A 258 0.92 4.09 -13.65
C HIS A 258 0.87 4.56 -12.19
N PRO A 259 1.74 4.02 -11.30
CA PRO A 259 1.64 4.22 -9.85
C PRO A 259 1.72 5.68 -9.40
N THR A 260 2.45 6.50 -10.15
CA THR A 260 2.67 7.90 -9.78
C THR A 260 1.40 8.73 -9.90
N THR A 261 0.55 8.44 -10.89
CA THR A 261 -0.70 9.19 -11.12
C THR A 261 -1.94 8.47 -10.61
N GLY A 262 -1.85 7.17 -10.31
CA GLY A 262 -3.03 6.36 -9.98
C GLY A 262 -3.96 6.12 -11.17
N LEU A 263 -3.45 6.29 -12.40
CA LEU A 263 -4.22 6.13 -13.64
C LEU A 263 -3.74 4.91 -14.42
N CYS A 264 -4.54 4.47 -15.39
CA CYS A 264 -4.22 3.33 -16.25
C CYS A 264 -4.11 3.75 -17.71
N VAL A 265 -3.25 3.06 -18.46
CA VAL A 265 -3.07 3.24 -19.89
C VAL A 265 -4.32 2.80 -20.64
N THR A 266 -4.76 3.63 -21.57
CA THR A 266 -5.85 3.35 -22.51
C THR A 266 -5.49 3.84 -23.91
N SER A 267 -6.16 3.27 -24.91
CA SER A 267 -6.01 3.68 -26.31
C SER A 267 -7.02 4.78 -26.66
N ASN A 268 -6.55 5.91 -27.16
CA ASN A 268 -7.40 6.87 -27.86
C ASN A 268 -7.40 6.57 -29.36
N LEU A 269 -8.48 5.95 -29.83
CA LEU A 269 -8.67 5.62 -31.24
C LEU A 269 -9.26 6.82 -31.99
N SER A 270 -8.48 7.89 -32.11
CA SER A 270 -8.82 8.98 -33.04
C SER A 270 -8.56 8.53 -34.49
N ASN A 271 -9.37 9.01 -35.44
CA ASN A 271 -9.28 8.61 -36.86
C ASN A 271 -7.97 9.02 -37.56
N ILE A 272 -7.15 9.89 -36.93
CA ILE A 272 -5.97 10.49 -37.57
C ILE A 272 -4.67 9.83 -37.07
N SER A 273 -4.58 9.50 -35.78
CA SER A 273 -3.46 8.73 -35.22
C SER A 273 -3.89 8.11 -33.88
N PRO A 274 -3.86 6.79 -33.73
CA PRO A 274 -4.17 6.18 -32.45
C PRO A 274 -3.02 6.43 -31.47
N THR A 275 -3.35 6.92 -30.28
CA THR A 275 -2.36 7.23 -29.24
C THR A 275 -2.67 6.52 -27.94
N LEU A 276 -1.65 6.32 -27.12
CA LEU A 276 -1.82 5.86 -25.74
C LEU A 276 -1.85 7.06 -24.81
N ARG A 277 -2.70 6.99 -23.79
CA ARG A 277 -2.80 8.01 -22.74
C ARG A 277 -3.20 7.38 -21.41
N LEU A 278 -3.07 8.11 -20.33
CA LEU A 278 -3.63 7.72 -19.04
C LEU A 278 -5.07 8.22 -18.88
N GLU A 279 -5.88 7.39 -18.23
CA GLU A 279 -7.25 7.69 -17.82
C GLU A 279 -7.59 6.92 -16.52
N GLN A 280 -8.71 7.24 -15.88
CA GLN A 280 -9.22 6.50 -14.73
C GLN A 280 -9.28 5.00 -15.04
N CYS A 281 -8.73 4.16 -14.17
CA CYS A 281 -8.65 2.71 -14.38
C CYS A 281 -10.01 2.04 -14.63
N ARG A 282 -11.11 2.60 -14.09
CA ARG A 282 -12.50 2.17 -14.41
C ARG A 282 -12.80 2.21 -15.91
N LYS A 283 -12.34 3.27 -16.57
CA LYS A 283 -12.59 3.57 -17.98
C LYS A 283 -11.51 3.04 -18.92
N ALA A 284 -10.33 2.70 -18.40
CA ALA A 284 -9.22 2.23 -19.21
C ALA A 284 -9.55 0.89 -19.88
N GLU A 285 -9.14 0.67 -21.11
CA GLU A 285 -9.36 -0.62 -21.78
C GLU A 285 -8.38 -1.71 -21.28
N PRO A 286 -8.75 -3.00 -21.38
CA PRO A 286 -7.84 -4.08 -21.02
C PRO A 286 -6.51 -4.00 -21.76
N SER A 287 -5.43 -4.22 -21.02
CA SER A 287 -4.08 -4.29 -21.55
C SER A 287 -3.46 -5.66 -21.28
N THR A 288 -2.84 -6.27 -22.30
CA THR A 288 -2.20 -7.58 -22.18
C THR A 288 -0.77 -7.52 -22.67
N PHE A 289 0.17 -8.01 -21.85
CA PHE A 289 1.57 -8.12 -22.22
C PHE A 289 2.00 -9.58 -22.29
N ASN A 290 2.65 -9.95 -23.39
CA ASN A 290 3.32 -11.23 -23.55
C ASN A 290 4.84 -11.00 -23.44
N PRO A 291 5.50 -11.38 -22.32
CA PRO A 291 6.94 -11.19 -22.14
C PRO A 291 7.80 -11.95 -23.15
N SER A 292 7.38 -13.13 -23.61
CA SER A 292 8.14 -13.96 -24.55
C SER A 292 8.15 -13.36 -25.97
N GLU A 293 7.02 -12.80 -26.37
CA GLU A 293 6.87 -12.13 -27.66
C GLU A 293 7.34 -10.67 -27.61
N GLY A 294 7.32 -10.05 -26.43
CA GLY A 294 7.61 -8.64 -26.23
C GLY A 294 6.57 -7.73 -26.90
N ILE A 295 5.29 -8.11 -26.76
CA ILE A 295 4.14 -7.42 -27.35
C ILE A 295 3.18 -7.03 -26.23
N LEU A 296 2.89 -5.74 -26.15
CA LEU A 296 1.84 -5.13 -25.35
C LEU A 296 0.66 -4.81 -26.28
N TRP A 297 -0.53 -5.24 -25.89
CA TRP A 297 -1.78 -4.79 -26.47
C TRP A 297 -2.50 -3.90 -25.48
N SER A 298 -3.02 -2.78 -25.94
CA SER A 298 -4.01 -1.98 -25.23
C SER A 298 -5.18 -1.78 -26.19
N ASN A 299 -6.29 -2.47 -25.92
CA ASN A 299 -7.38 -2.62 -26.90
C ASN A 299 -6.85 -3.12 -28.27
N LYS A 300 -7.11 -2.38 -29.36
CA LYS A 300 -6.65 -2.69 -30.72
C LYS A 300 -5.24 -2.19 -31.02
N LEU A 301 -4.63 -1.41 -30.13
CA LEU A 301 -3.30 -0.89 -30.34
C LEU A 301 -2.25 -1.91 -29.90
N LYS A 302 -1.34 -2.23 -30.82
CA LYS A 302 -0.18 -3.08 -30.59
C LYS A 302 1.06 -2.21 -30.37
N LEU A 303 1.74 -2.40 -29.25
CA LEU A 303 3.04 -1.83 -28.97
C LEU A 303 4.06 -2.97 -28.78
N GLY A 304 5.14 -2.95 -29.52
CA GLY A 304 6.13 -4.03 -29.51
C GLY A 304 6.78 -4.21 -30.87
N VAL A 305 7.38 -5.37 -31.11
CA VAL A 305 8.21 -5.67 -32.30
C VAL A 305 7.65 -5.07 -33.59
N ASP A 306 8.45 -4.20 -34.19
CA ASP A 306 8.28 -3.66 -35.54
C ASP A 306 9.68 -3.55 -36.20
N THR A 307 9.73 -3.32 -37.50
CA THR A 307 10.95 -3.07 -38.29
C THR A 307 11.89 -2.04 -37.68
N LYS A 308 11.38 -1.12 -36.86
CA LYS A 308 12.13 -0.02 -36.23
C LYS A 308 12.51 -0.24 -34.76
N CYS A 309 11.93 -1.23 -34.09
CA CYS A 309 12.06 -1.40 -32.64
C CYS A 309 12.22 -2.87 -32.23
N SER A 310 13.02 -3.12 -31.20
CA SER A 310 13.13 -4.44 -30.58
C SER A 310 11.83 -4.88 -29.90
N LYS A 311 11.82 -6.13 -29.42
CA LYS A 311 10.84 -6.61 -28.44
C LYS A 311 10.73 -5.65 -27.26
N LEU A 312 9.50 -5.40 -26.80
CA LEU A 312 9.24 -4.71 -25.55
C LEU A 312 9.58 -5.64 -24.38
N GLY A 313 10.30 -5.13 -23.39
CA GLY A 313 10.68 -5.90 -22.19
C GLY A 313 10.51 -5.09 -20.91
N GLN A 314 10.49 -5.78 -19.78
CA GLN A 314 10.56 -5.16 -18.46
C GLN A 314 12.03 -5.09 -18.02
N THR A 315 12.52 -3.88 -17.78
CA THR A 315 13.87 -3.62 -17.23
C THR A 315 13.78 -3.00 -15.83
N SER A 316 14.94 -2.69 -15.23
CA SER A 316 15.16 -2.31 -13.83
C SER A 316 14.85 -3.42 -12.81
N ALA A 317 15.36 -3.27 -11.58
CA ALA A 317 15.14 -4.23 -10.49
C ALA A 317 13.65 -4.37 -10.11
N THR A 318 12.84 -3.33 -10.32
CA THR A 318 11.39 -3.34 -10.06
C THR A 318 10.58 -3.98 -11.18
N HIS A 319 11.17 -4.19 -12.36
CA HIS A 319 10.48 -4.59 -13.59
C HIS A 319 9.36 -3.61 -14.03
N MET A 320 9.39 -2.37 -13.55
CA MET A 320 8.37 -1.35 -13.87
C MET A 320 8.70 -0.51 -15.11
N HIS A 321 9.92 -0.62 -15.66
CA HIS A 321 10.28 0.06 -16.89
C HIS A 321 9.94 -0.80 -18.10
N LEU A 322 8.95 -0.38 -18.89
CA LEU A 322 8.66 -1.00 -20.18
C LEU A 322 9.57 -0.39 -21.25
N SER A 323 10.53 -1.17 -21.73
CA SER A 323 11.63 -0.68 -22.56
C SER A 323 11.79 -1.43 -23.88
N PHE A 324 12.32 -0.74 -24.87
CA PHE A 324 12.69 -1.28 -26.18
C PHE A 324 13.90 -0.53 -26.75
N LYS A 325 14.59 -1.15 -27.70
CA LYS A 325 15.72 -0.54 -28.43
C LYS A 325 15.31 -0.12 -29.82
N THR A 326 15.75 1.05 -30.24
CA THR A 326 15.62 1.51 -31.63
C THR A 326 16.61 0.75 -32.53
N THR A 327 16.18 0.36 -33.73
CA THR A 327 17.07 -0.34 -34.68
C THR A 327 18.07 0.60 -35.36
N SER A 328 17.82 1.91 -35.38
CA SER A 328 18.67 2.90 -36.04
C SER A 328 19.98 3.20 -35.30
N ASN A 329 19.95 3.28 -33.97
CA ASN A 329 21.11 3.65 -33.15
C ASN A 329 21.26 2.83 -31.86
N GLY A 330 20.38 1.85 -31.62
CA GLY A 330 20.44 0.97 -30.44
C GLY A 330 20.08 1.65 -29.11
N SER A 331 19.56 2.89 -29.14
CA SER A 331 19.16 3.61 -27.94
C SER A 331 18.06 2.87 -27.18
N LEU A 332 18.23 2.74 -25.87
CA LEU A 332 17.24 2.15 -24.98
C LEU A 332 16.21 3.22 -24.58
N LEU A 333 14.98 3.04 -25.03
CA LEU A 333 13.84 3.90 -24.70
C LEU A 333 12.90 3.17 -23.75
N CYS A 334 12.28 3.92 -22.86
CA CYS A 334 11.24 3.46 -21.94
C CYS A 334 9.94 4.20 -22.24
N LEU A 335 8.82 3.53 -21.99
CA LEU A 335 7.54 4.23 -21.91
C LEU A 335 7.62 5.27 -20.79
N ASP A 336 7.05 6.43 -21.06
CA ASP A 336 7.08 7.59 -20.19
C ASP A 336 5.75 8.33 -20.32
N VAL A 337 5.41 9.11 -19.30
CA VAL A 337 4.19 9.92 -19.28
C VAL A 337 4.54 11.37 -19.52
N ASP A 338 3.93 11.98 -20.54
CA ASP A 338 3.95 13.43 -20.69
C ASP A 338 2.92 14.03 -19.73
N GLU A 339 3.40 14.64 -18.64
CA GLU A 339 2.56 15.20 -17.58
C GLU A 339 1.65 16.34 -18.07
N ARG A 340 1.93 16.94 -19.25
CA ARG A 340 1.13 18.05 -19.79
C ARG A 340 -0.25 17.61 -20.24
N ASP A 341 -0.37 16.41 -20.80
CA ASP A 341 -1.60 15.91 -21.41
C ASP A 341 -1.91 14.44 -21.09
N ASN A 342 -1.10 13.80 -20.24
CA ASN A 342 -1.18 12.39 -19.87
C ASN A 342 -0.97 11.43 -21.06
N SER A 343 -0.35 11.87 -22.16
CA SER A 343 0.01 10.98 -23.26
C SER A 343 1.17 10.05 -22.87
N ILE A 344 1.17 8.85 -23.44
CA ILE A 344 2.29 7.92 -23.30
C ILE A 344 3.25 8.14 -24.46
N VAL A 345 4.48 8.47 -24.13
CA VAL A 345 5.58 8.72 -25.07
C VAL A 345 6.72 7.73 -24.81
N ALA A 346 7.76 7.80 -25.64
CA ALA A 346 8.98 7.02 -25.45
C ALA A 346 10.17 7.96 -25.29
N ASN A 347 10.82 7.92 -24.14
CA ASN A 347 12.00 8.72 -23.80
C ASN A 347 13.17 7.80 -23.45
N PRO A 348 14.43 8.30 -23.45
CA PRO A 348 15.55 7.55 -22.91
C PRO A 348 15.22 7.03 -21.51
N CYS A 349 15.48 5.75 -21.25
CA CYS A 349 15.27 5.18 -19.94
C CYS A 349 16.12 5.93 -18.90
N LYS A 350 15.53 6.31 -17.76
CA LYS A 350 16.23 7.03 -16.69
C LYS A 350 16.27 6.22 -15.39
N CYS A 351 17.26 6.55 -14.55
CA CYS A 351 17.38 6.08 -13.18
C CYS A 351 17.38 4.55 -13.00
N LEU A 352 17.81 3.77 -14.00
CA LEU A 352 17.68 2.30 -13.98
C LEU A 352 18.38 1.63 -12.78
N THR A 353 19.48 2.20 -12.29
CA THR A 353 20.22 1.75 -11.10
C THR A 353 21.16 2.85 -10.59
N MET A 354 21.65 2.71 -9.35
CA MET A 354 22.73 3.47 -8.67
C MET A 354 22.50 4.96 -8.40
N ASP A 355 21.91 5.72 -9.31
CA ASP A 355 21.72 7.17 -9.14
C ASP A 355 20.60 7.47 -8.15
N ALA A 356 20.97 7.91 -6.95
CA ALA A 356 20.06 8.28 -5.88
C ALA A 356 19.36 9.64 -6.11
N SER A 357 19.88 10.50 -6.98
CA SER A 357 19.26 11.81 -7.27
C SER A 357 18.12 11.71 -8.28
N CYS A 358 18.12 10.66 -9.10
CA CYS A 358 17.23 10.48 -10.22
C CYS A 358 15.87 9.87 -9.80
N ASP A 359 14.78 10.40 -10.36
CA ASP A 359 13.43 9.89 -10.14
C ASP A 359 12.84 9.16 -11.38
N PRO A 360 12.63 7.82 -11.31
CA PRO A 360 12.05 7.04 -12.40
C PRO A 360 10.53 7.10 -12.49
N ALA A 361 9.85 7.78 -11.56
CA ALA A 361 8.40 7.69 -11.33
C ALA A 361 7.52 7.82 -12.58
N SER A 362 7.88 8.67 -13.54
CA SER A 362 7.11 8.87 -14.79
C SER A 362 7.23 7.70 -15.79
N GLN A 363 8.24 6.85 -15.62
CA GLN A 363 8.52 5.68 -16.47
C GLN A 363 8.11 4.35 -15.80
N TRP A 364 7.47 4.41 -14.63
CA TRP A 364 7.00 3.22 -13.92
C TRP A 364 5.60 2.82 -14.34
N PHE A 365 5.49 1.60 -14.86
CA PHE A 365 4.22 0.98 -15.17
C PHE A 365 4.14 -0.42 -14.56
N LYS A 366 2.96 -0.79 -14.08
CA LYS A 366 2.69 -2.06 -13.41
C LYS A 366 1.51 -2.76 -14.07
N PHE A 367 1.65 -4.06 -14.33
CA PHE A 367 0.53 -4.88 -14.80
C PHE A 367 -0.30 -5.34 -13.60
N LEU A 368 -1.62 -5.18 -13.65
CA LEU A 368 -2.58 -5.58 -12.61
C LEU A 368 -3.33 -6.87 -12.95
#